data_AF-A0A1C9WMW0-F1
#
_entry.id   AF-A0A1C9WMW0-F1
#
_cell.length_a   1.000
_cell.length_b   1.000
_cell.length_c   1.000
_cell.angle_alpha   90.00
_cell.angle_beta   90.00
_cell.angle_gamma   90.00
#
_symmetry.space_group_name_H-M   'P 1'
#
loop_
_entity.id
_entity.type
_entity.pdbx_description
1 polymer ?
#
loop_
_entity_poly.entity_id
_entity_poly.type
_entity_poly.pdbx_seq_one_letter_code
_entity_poly.pdbx_strand_id
1 'polypeptide(L)'
;MWVLMDKNQQELTHVAFLLADLEVHDAWLAYFVYGGNQDLLVVDAYLNGLILLPIQDSDLLALVLNERLSDLHLPHLASYSG
;
A
#
# COMPACT_ATOMS: atom_id res chain seq x y z
N MET A 1 -17.81 -5.32 11.85
CA MET A 1 -17.06 -4.23 12.49
C MET A 1 -15.56 -4.22 12.13
N TRP A 2 -15.03 -5.24 11.45
CA TRP A 2 -13.63 -5.27 10.96
C TRP A 2 -13.50 -4.76 9.51
N VAL A 3 -14.40 -5.19 8.62
CA VAL A 3 -14.45 -4.80 7.18
C VAL A 3 -14.55 -3.29 6.89
N LEU A 4 -14.95 -2.46 7.86
CA LEU A 4 -15.09 -1.01 7.67
C LEU A 4 -13.78 -0.24 7.91
N MET A 5 -12.87 -0.74 8.77
CA MET A 5 -11.56 -0.12 8.99
C MET A 5 -10.63 -0.36 7.78
N ASP A 6 -10.66 -1.58 7.21
CA ASP A 6 -9.82 -1.98 6.07
C ASP A 6 -10.05 -1.13 4.82
N LYS A 7 -11.30 -0.68 4.60
CA LYS A 7 -11.65 0.16 3.43
C LYS A 7 -10.96 1.52 3.47
N ASN A 8 -10.93 2.18 4.63
CA ASN A 8 -10.28 3.48 4.76
C ASN A 8 -8.76 3.36 4.55
N GLN A 9 -8.15 2.29 5.06
CA GLN A 9 -6.74 2.00 4.80
C GLN A 9 -6.48 1.79 3.30
N GLN A 10 -7.25 0.93 2.64
CA GLN A 10 -7.08 0.63 1.22
C GLN A 10 -7.27 1.87 0.34
N GLU A 11 -8.29 2.67 0.60
CA GLU A 11 -8.56 3.91 -0.14
C GLU A 11 -7.38 4.89 -0.01
N LEU A 12 -6.87 5.09 1.21
CA LEU A 12 -5.72 5.98 1.43
C LEU A 12 -4.41 5.41 0.85
N THR A 13 -4.25 4.08 0.86
CA THR A 13 -3.12 3.41 0.22
C THR A 13 -3.17 3.56 -1.30
N HIS A 14 -4.36 3.48 -1.91
CA HIS A 14 -4.56 3.74 -3.33
C HIS A 14 -4.17 5.18 -3.68
N VAL A 15 -4.63 6.17 -2.91
CA VAL A 15 -4.25 7.58 -3.13
C VAL A 15 -2.73 7.78 -2.98
N ALA A 16 -2.12 7.18 -1.96
CA ALA A 16 -0.67 7.25 -1.77
C ALA A 16 0.08 6.67 -2.97
N PHE A 17 -0.38 5.54 -3.52
CA PHE A 17 0.22 4.90 -4.69
C PHE A 17 0.15 5.80 -5.94
N LEU A 18 -0.98 6.43 -6.20
CA LEU A 18 -1.13 7.36 -7.34
C LEU A 18 -0.19 8.57 -7.24
N LEU A 19 0.16 8.99 -6.02
CA LEU A 19 1.05 10.13 -5.76
C LEU A 19 2.53 9.74 -5.65
N ALA A 20 2.83 8.45 -5.44
CA ALA A 20 4.18 7.94 -5.20
C ALA A 20 5.06 7.93 -6.46
N ASP A 21 4.49 8.19 -7.64
CA ASP A 21 5.18 8.18 -8.93
C ASP A 21 6.00 6.89 -9.12
N LEU A 22 5.33 5.76 -8.88
CA LEU A 22 5.89 4.41 -9.03
C LEU A 22 5.07 3.62 -10.04
N GLU A 23 5.77 2.79 -10.82
CA GLU A 23 5.09 1.69 -11.48
C GLU A 23 4.68 0.64 -10.44
N VAL A 24 3.62 -0.12 -10.74
CA VAL A 24 3.13 -1.16 -9.81
C VAL A 24 4.20 -2.20 -9.48
N HIS A 25 5.08 -2.51 -10.46
CA HIS A 25 6.21 -3.40 -10.26
C HIS A 25 7.21 -2.86 -9.23
N ASP A 26 7.48 -1.55 -9.24
CA ASP A 26 8.42 -0.93 -8.30
C ASP A 26 7.86 -0.87 -6.88
N ALA A 27 6.56 -0.56 -6.74
CA ALA A 27 5.87 -0.62 -5.47
C ALA A 27 5.87 -2.05 -4.90
N TRP A 28 5.59 -3.06 -5.74
CA TRP A 28 5.66 -4.47 -5.34
C TRP A 28 7.09 -4.89 -4.97
N LEU A 29 8.10 -4.49 -5.74
CA LEU A 29 9.49 -4.85 -5.48
C LEU A 29 9.95 -4.27 -4.14
N ALA A 30 9.62 -3.01 -3.85
CA ALA A 30 9.93 -2.39 -2.56
C ALA A 30 9.20 -3.11 -1.42
N TYR A 31 7.90 -3.38 -1.55
CA TYR A 31 7.13 -4.21 -0.61
C TYR A 31 7.78 -5.58 -0.36
N PHE A 32 8.23 -6.26 -1.41
CA PHE A 32 8.88 -7.56 -1.33
C PHE A 32 10.21 -7.50 -0.59
N VAL A 33 11.04 -6.48 -0.85
CA VAL A 33 12.31 -6.24 -0.14
C VAL A 33 12.08 -6.01 1.36
N TYR A 34 10.97 -5.39 1.74
CA TYR A 34 10.56 -5.20 3.13
C TYR A 34 9.95 -6.46 3.79
N GLY A 35 9.94 -7.60 3.09
CA GLY A 35 9.47 -8.89 3.60
C GLY A 35 8.04 -9.26 3.20
N GLY A 36 7.47 -8.53 2.25
CA GLY A 36 6.17 -8.85 1.65
C GLY A 36 6.17 -10.21 0.95
N ASN A 37 5.07 -10.95 1.09
CA ASN A 37 4.96 -12.33 0.60
C ASN A 37 3.85 -12.55 -0.44
N GLN A 38 3.19 -11.48 -0.89
CA GLN A 38 2.17 -11.53 -1.94
C GLN A 38 2.79 -11.35 -3.32
N ASP A 39 2.22 -12.05 -4.31
CA ASP A 39 2.61 -11.91 -5.72
C ASP A 39 2.22 -10.54 -6.29
N LEU A 40 2.91 -10.12 -7.35
CA LEU A 40 2.68 -8.84 -8.04
C LEU A 40 1.21 -8.61 -8.40
N LEU A 41 0.54 -9.64 -8.94
CA LEU A 41 -0.87 -9.53 -9.35
C LEU A 41 -1.81 -9.26 -8.16
N VAL A 42 -1.49 -9.83 -7.00
CA VAL A 42 -2.27 -9.65 -5.77
C VAL A 42 -2.07 -8.23 -5.24
N VAL A 43 -0.82 -7.74 -5.23
CA VAL A 43 -0.51 -6.36 -4.84
C VAL A 43 -1.15 -5.35 -5.79
N ASP A 44 -1.09 -5.57 -7.10
CA ASP A 44 -1.75 -4.72 -8.10
C ASP A 44 -3.26 -4.64 -7.87
N ALA A 45 -3.91 -5.80 -7.65
CA ALA A 45 -5.33 -5.86 -7.35
C ALA A 45 -5.69 -5.10 -6.06
N TYR A 46 -4.87 -5.21 -5.01
CA TYR A 46 -5.09 -4.48 -3.77
C TYR A 46 -4.91 -2.96 -3.94
N LEU A 47 -3.83 -2.53 -4.61
CA LEU A 47 -3.55 -1.12 -4.87
C LEU A 47 -4.64 -0.47 -5.73
N ASN A 48 -5.36 -1.25 -6.54
CA ASN A 48 -6.49 -0.79 -7.34
C ASN A 48 -7.87 -1.02 -6.68
N GLY A 49 -7.92 -1.39 -5.39
CA GLY A 49 -9.19 -1.50 -4.66
C GLY A 49 -10.01 -2.76 -4.96
N LEU A 50 -9.45 -3.76 -5.64
CA LEU A 50 -10.19 -4.93 -6.15
C LEU A 50 -10.29 -6.07 -5.12
N ILE A 51 -9.30 -6.19 -4.23
CA ILE A 51 -9.24 -7.23 -3.20
C ILE A 51 -8.75 -6.64 -1.87
N LEU A 52 -8.97 -7.35 -0.77
CA LEU A 52 -8.33 -7.03 0.51
C LEU A 52 -7.08 -7.88 0.71
N LEU A 53 -6.09 -7.31 1.38
CA LEU A 53 -4.88 -8.01 1.82
C LEU A 53 -4.95 -8.37 3.32
N PRO A 54 -4.15 -9.36 3.76
CA PRO A 54 -3.87 -9.53 5.17
C PRO A 54 -3.33 -8.23 5.78
N ILE A 55 -3.70 -7.95 7.04
CA ILE A 55 -3.34 -6.71 7.76
C ILE A 55 -1.84 -6.42 7.66
N GLN A 56 -1.00 -7.43 7.87
CA GLN A 56 0.45 -7.28 7.80
C GLN A 56 0.94 -6.81 6.42
N ASP A 57 0.34 -7.33 5.34
CA ASP A 57 0.70 -6.97 3.96
C ASP A 57 0.19 -5.56 3.61
N SER A 58 -1.02 -5.21 4.06
CA SER A 58 -1.59 -3.87 3.92
C SER A 58 -0.73 -2.80 4.61
N ASP A 59 -0.29 -3.06 5.84
CA ASP A 59 0.56 -2.15 6.62
C ASP A 59 1.95 -2.00 5.99
N LEU A 60 2.48 -3.07 5.41
CA LEU A 60 3.78 -3.02 4.75
C LEU A 60 3.73 -2.21 3.45
N LEU A 61 2.65 -2.33 2.67
CA LEU A 61 2.43 -1.46 1.51
C LEU A 61 2.23 0.00 1.93
N ALA A 62 1.49 0.24 3.00
CA ALA A 62 1.33 1.59 3.55
C ALA A 62 2.68 2.20 3.97
N LEU A 63 3.55 1.41 4.61
CA LEU A 63 4.90 1.82 4.98
C LEU A 63 5.71 2.23 3.74
N VAL A 64 5.83 1.34 2.76
CA VAL A 64 6.66 1.55 1.57
C VAL A 64 6.21 2.77 0.78
N LEU A 65 4.89 2.97 0.64
CA LEU A 65 4.36 4.14 -0.05
C LEU A 65 4.58 5.43 0.73
N ASN A 66 4.44 5.42 2.05
CA ASN A 66 4.73 6.61 2.87
C ASN A 66 6.21 6.99 2.85
N GLU A 67 7.13 6.02 2.85
CA GLU A 67 8.56 6.27 2.66
C GLU A 67 8.81 6.91 1.29
N ARG A 68 8.20 6.37 0.23
CA ARG A 68 8.31 6.95 -1.11
C ARG A 68 7.76 8.38 -1.20
N LEU A 69 6.61 8.65 -0.59
CA LEU A 69 6.06 10.01 -0.51
C LEU A 69 7.02 10.95 0.25
N SER A 70 7.69 10.45 1.28
CA SER A 70 8.68 11.23 2.03
C SER A 70 9.87 11.63 1.17
N ASP A 71 10.39 10.73 0.33
CA ASP A 71 11.46 11.01 -0.64
C ASP A 71 11.05 12.09 -1.66
N LEU A 72 9.75 12.14 -1.98
CA LEU A 72 9.16 13.17 -2.84
C LEU A 72 8.79 14.46 -2.10
N HIS A 73 9.09 14.56 -0.80
CA HIS A 73 8.69 15.66 0.10
C HIS A 73 7.17 15.88 0.18
N LEU A 74 6.39 14.81 0.03
CA LEU A 74 4.94 14.77 0.17
C LEU A 74 4.53 14.28 1.58
N PRO A 75 3.33 14.64 2.07
CA PRO A 75 2.84 14.15 3.35
C PRO A 75 2.56 12.63 3.31
N HIS A 76 2.67 11.96 4.46
CA HIS A 76 2.19 10.58 4.62
C HIS A 76 0.67 10.54 4.46
N LEU A 77 0.20 9.56 3.70
CA LEU A 77 -1.21 9.42 3.36
C LEU A 77 -1.75 8.03 3.64
N ALA A 78 -0.96 6.99 3.37
CA ALA A 78 -1.39 5.62 3.61
C ALA A 78 -1.52 5.38 5.13
N SER A 79 -2.68 4.88 5.55
CA SER A 79 -2.93 4.55 6.95
C SER A 79 -2.39 3.16 7.30
N TYR A 80 -2.06 2.97 8.56
CA TYR A 80 -1.76 1.66 9.14
C TYR A 80 -3.01 1.11 9.84
N SER A 81 -3.05 -0.20 10.02
CA SER A 81 -4.02 -0.85 10.91
C SER A 81 -3.80 -0.37 12.36
N GLY A 82 -4.90 -0.18 13.09
CA GLY A 82 -4.90 0.33 14.47
C GLY A 82 -5.10 -0.74 15.53
#